data_AF-A0A9Q2WC71-F1
#
_entry.id   AF-A0A9Q2WC71-F1
#
_cell.length_a   1.000
_cell.length_b   1.000
_cell.length_c   1.000
_cell.angle_alpha   90.00
_cell.angle_beta   90.00
_cell.angle_gamma   90.00
#
_symmetry.space_group_name_H-M   'P 1'
#
loop_
_entity.id
_entity.type
_entity.pdbx_description
1 polymer ?
#
loop_
_entity_poly.entity_id
_entity_poly.type
_entity_poly.pdbx_seq_one_letter_code
_entity_poly.pdbx_strand_id
1 'polypeptide(L)'
;MKILVRISARNDYDVYPLFMVRCDGMNEEEVQTAIQRILVEYTGHDADSVFVDEDGVCWHNGCCWYVDETRPISEEDAEHLQRILGISTYE
;
A
#
# COMPACT_ATOMS: atom_id res chain seq x y z
N MET A 1 -4.85 -15.17 -0.70
CA MET A 1 -5.54 -14.05 -1.37
C MET A 1 -4.70 -12.82 -1.16
N LYS A 2 -4.26 -12.21 -2.27
CA LYS A 2 -3.49 -10.98 -2.24
C LYS A 2 -4.29 -9.85 -2.84
N ILE A 3 -4.09 -8.66 -2.33
CA ILE A 3 -4.64 -7.43 -2.87
C ILE A 3 -3.50 -6.62 -3.45
N LEU A 4 -3.61 -6.27 -4.73
CA LEU A 4 -2.75 -5.28 -5.35
C LEU A 4 -3.27 -3.89 -4.98
N VAL A 5 -2.39 -3.06 -4.43
CA VAL A 5 -2.70 -1.69 -4.01
C VAL A 5 -1.96 -0.74 -4.93
N ARG A 6 -2.70 0.13 -5.63
CA ARG A 6 -2.14 1.28 -6.34
C ARG A 6 -2.15 2.49 -5.43
N ILE A 7 -1.02 3.17 -5.38
CA ILE A 7 -0.91 4.44 -4.66
C ILE A 7 -0.64 5.58 -5.64
N SER A 8 -1.09 6.76 -5.25
CA SER A 8 -0.65 8.01 -5.82
C SER A 8 0.10 8.80 -4.76
N ALA A 9 1.16 9.48 -5.16
CA ALA A 9 1.96 10.29 -4.27
C ALA A 9 2.23 11.67 -4.87
N ARG A 10 2.21 12.69 -4.02
CA ARG A 10 2.74 14.01 -4.33
C ARG A 10 3.99 14.20 -3.48
N ASN A 11 5.13 13.80 -4.01
CA ASN A 11 6.44 13.95 -3.39
C ASN A 11 7.51 14.10 -4.48
N ASP A 12 8.75 14.34 -4.06
CA ASP A 12 9.90 14.45 -4.96
C ASP A 12 10.62 13.09 -5.19
N TYR A 13 10.01 11.98 -4.75
CA TYR A 13 10.61 10.65 -4.77
C TYR A 13 9.95 9.76 -5.83
N ASP A 14 10.77 8.99 -6.56
CA ASP A 14 10.27 7.94 -7.45
C ASP A 14 9.80 6.74 -6.62
N VAL A 15 8.64 6.87 -5.99
CA VAL A 15 7.98 5.77 -5.29
C VAL A 15 7.27 4.89 -6.32
N TYR A 16 7.59 3.60 -6.34
CA TYR A 16 6.90 2.67 -7.22
C TYR A 16 5.41 2.63 -6.82
N PRO A 17 4.44 2.87 -7.72
CA PRO A 17 3.07 3.16 -7.30
C PRO A 17 2.26 1.89 -6.96
N LEU A 18 2.92 0.77 -6.66
CA LEU A 18 2.27 -0.53 -6.48
C LEU A 18 2.94 -1.35 -5.37
N PHE A 19 2.13 -1.89 -4.46
CA PHE A 19 2.52 -2.96 -3.53
C PHE A 19 1.42 -4.00 -3.40
N MET A 20 1.74 -5.18 -2.85
CA MET A 20 0.75 -6.23 -2.58
C MET A 20 0.61 -6.46 -1.08
N VAL A 21 -0.60 -6.78 -0.63
CA VAL A 21 -0.90 -7.17 0.74
C VAL A 21 -1.48 -8.58 0.77
N ARG A 22 -1.00 -9.43 1.67
CA ARG A 22 -1.62 -10.72 1.97
C ARG A 22 -2.76 -10.52 2.97
N CYS A 23 -3.95 -10.99 2.64
CA CYS A 23 -5.16 -10.73 3.42
C CYS A 23 -5.96 -12.00 3.75
N ASP A 24 -5.27 -13.14 3.88
CA ASP A 24 -5.93 -14.42 4.10
C ASP A 24 -6.68 -14.47 5.44
N GLY A 25 -8.00 -14.69 5.39
CA GLY A 25 -8.85 -14.79 6.57
C GLY A 25 -9.27 -13.44 7.18
N MET A 26 -8.90 -12.32 6.56
CA MET A 26 -9.31 -10.98 6.99
C MET A 26 -10.68 -10.60 6.41
N ASN A 27 -11.48 -9.87 7.19
CA ASN A 27 -12.67 -9.18 6.71
C ASN A 27 -12.31 -7.83 6.06
N GLU A 28 -13.29 -7.15 5.46
CA GLU A 28 -13.06 -5.90 4.72
C GLU A 28 -12.47 -4.78 5.58
N GLU A 29 -12.90 -4.61 6.83
CA GLU A 29 -12.38 -3.60 7.75
C GLU A 29 -10.93 -3.90 8.16
N GLU A 30 -10.62 -5.18 8.43
CA GLU A 30 -9.28 -5.65 8.73
C GLU A 30 -8.33 -5.43 7.54
N VAL A 31 -8.81 -5.68 6.31
CA VAL A 31 -8.07 -5.42 5.08
C VAL A 31 -7.75 -3.93 4.93
N GLN A 32 -8.74 -3.05 5.09
CA GLN A 32 -8.51 -1.61 4.97
C GLN A 32 -7.51 -1.12 6.02
N THR A 33 -7.64 -1.60 7.25
CA THR A 33 -6.71 -1.28 8.35
C THR A 33 -5.29 -1.75 8.03
N ALA A 34 -5.13 -2.96 7.49
CA ALA A 34 -3.84 -3.49 7.07
C ALA A 34 -3.21 -2.66 5.95
N ILE A 35 -3.98 -2.31 4.92
CA ILE A 35 -3.52 -1.47 3.81
C ILE A 35 -3.04 -0.11 4.31
N GLN A 36 -3.78 0.53 5.22
CA GLN A 36 -3.38 1.82 5.79
C GLN A 36 -2.09 1.73 6.61
N ARG A 37 -1.95 0.70 7.44
CA ARG A 37 -0.70 0.43 8.17
C ARG A 37 0.47 0.23 7.22
N ILE A 38 0.28 -0.57 6.17
CA ILE A 38 1.33 -0.88 5.19
C ILE A 38 1.65 0.35 4.35
N LEU A 39 0.69 1.21 4.03
CA LEU A 39 0.97 2.46 3.32
C LEU A 39 1.96 3.34 4.10
N VAL A 40 1.79 3.45 5.42
CA VAL A 40 2.73 4.16 6.30
C VAL A 40 4.12 3.53 6.23
N GLU A 41 4.22 2.20 6.37
CA GLU A 41 5.50 1.47 6.24
C GLU A 41 6.12 1.66 4.84
N TYR A 42 5.29 1.65 3.81
CA TYR A 42 5.69 1.78 2.41
C TYR A 42 6.27 3.16 2.10
N THR A 43 5.84 4.21 2.81
CA THR A 43 6.46 5.54 2.68
C THR A 43 7.93 5.56 3.10
N GLY A 44 8.38 4.58 3.89
CA GLY A 44 9.73 4.52 4.44
C GLY A 44 9.98 5.53 5.56
N HIS A 45 8.94 6.21 6.03
CA HIS A 45 9.00 7.15 7.14
C HIS A 45 8.61 6.47 8.45
N ASP A 46 9.08 7.06 9.56
CA ASP A 46 8.69 6.61 10.89
C ASP A 46 7.19 6.85 11.11
N ALA A 47 6.48 5.86 11.65
CA ALA A 47 5.03 5.92 11.81
C ALA A 47 4.58 7.10 12.70
N ASP A 48 5.37 7.50 13.70
CA ASP A 48 5.05 8.64 14.57
C ASP A 48 5.23 9.99 13.85
N SER A 49 5.87 9.98 12.67
CA SER A 49 6.09 11.16 11.83
C SER A 49 5.12 11.29 10.67
N VAL A 50 4.22 10.32 10.48
CA VAL A 50 3.20 10.31 9.42
C VAL A 50 1.84 10.64 10.04
N PHE A 51 1.16 11.64 9.47
CA PHE A 51 -0.20 12.01 9.84
C PHE A 51 -1.18 11.43 8.82
N VAL A 52 -2.19 10.68 9.27
CA VAL A 52 -3.27 10.19 8.40
C VAL A 52 -4.51 11.04 8.65
N ASP A 53 -5.07 11.63 7.58
CA ASP A 53 -6.29 12.45 7.68
C ASP A 53 -7.59 11.62 7.60
N GLU A 54 -8.73 12.31 7.67
CA GLU A 54 -10.07 11.70 7.64
C GLU A 54 -10.38 10.98 6.32
N ASP A 55 -9.70 11.37 5.22
CA ASP A 55 -9.84 10.75 3.91
C ASP A 55 -8.85 9.58 3.70
N GLY A 56 -8.03 9.25 4.71
CA GLY A 56 -7.04 8.18 4.66
C GLY A 56 -5.78 8.55 3.88
N VAL A 57 -5.49 9.85 3.70
CA VAL A 57 -4.27 10.33 3.07
C VAL A 57 -3.15 10.40 4.11
N CYS A 58 -2.01 9.77 3.81
CA CYS A 58 -0.80 9.86 4.61
C CYS A 58 -0.03 11.14 4.26
N TRP A 59 0.34 11.92 5.26
CA TRP A 59 1.06 13.19 5.13
C TRP A 59 2.39 13.15 5.89
N HIS A 60 3.45 13.62 5.24
CA HIS A 60 4.76 13.82 5.89
C HIS A 60 5.50 14.99 5.22
N ASN A 61 5.87 16.02 5.98
CA ASN A 61 6.69 17.15 5.51
C ASN A 61 6.23 17.78 4.16
N GLY A 62 4.91 17.92 3.97
CA GLY A 62 4.32 18.49 2.74
C GLY A 62 4.21 17.52 1.57
N CYS A 63 4.71 16.29 1.73
CA CYS A 63 4.43 15.16 0.85
C CYS A 63 3.14 14.46 1.27
N CYS A 64 2.46 13.83 0.31
CA CYS A 64 1.33 12.96 0.60
C CYS A 64 1.29 11.69 -0.24
N TRP A 65 0.67 10.66 0.32
CA TRP A 65 0.43 9.35 -0.28
C TRP A 65 -0.99 8.91 0.02
N TYR A 66 -1.69 8.36 -0.97
CA TYR A 66 -3.03 7.80 -0.77
C TYR A 66 -3.25 6.58 -1.65
N VAL A 67 -4.13 5.70 -1.18
CA VAL A 67 -4.60 4.55 -1.94
C VAL A 67 -5.55 5.03 -3.03
N ASP A 68 -5.20 4.76 -4.28
CA ASP A 68 -6.01 5.14 -5.45
C ASP A 68 -6.91 3.99 -5.89
N GLU A 69 -6.40 2.76 -5.85
CA GLU A 69 -7.18 1.57 -6.21
C GLU A 69 -6.70 0.33 -5.45
N THR A 70 -7.64 -0.54 -5.09
CA THR A 70 -7.33 -1.87 -4.56
C THR A 70 -8.00 -2.93 -5.43
N ARG A 71 -7.26 -4.00 -5.73
CA ARG A 71 -7.78 -5.09 -6.55
C ARG A 71 -7.34 -6.46 -6.01
N PRO A 72 -8.28 -7.37 -5.70
CA PRO A 72 -7.93 -8.76 -5.44
C PRO A 72 -7.27 -9.38 -6.68
N ILE A 73 -6.17 -10.09 -6.46
CA ILE A 73 -5.44 -10.80 -7.52
C ILE A 73 -5.25 -12.28 -7.14
N SER A 74 -5.11 -13.11 -8.17
CA SER A 74 -4.79 -14.53 -7.97
C SER A 74 -3.35 -14.70 -7.47
N GLU A 75 -3.03 -15.86 -6.89
CA GLU A 75 -1.64 -16.16 -6.50
C GLU A 75 -0.72 -16.24 -7.72
N GLU A 76 -1.20 -16.77 -8.86
CA GLU A 76 -0.44 -16.83 -10.12
C GLU A 76 -0.11 -15.42 -10.64
N ASP A 77 -1.08 -14.51 -10.65
CA ASP A 77 -0.85 -13.12 -11.06
C ASP A 77 0.11 -12.42 -10.10
N ALA A 78 -0.01 -12.67 -8.79
CA ALA A 78 0.90 -12.11 -7.81
C ALA A 78 2.34 -12.59 -8.04
N GLU A 79 2.56 -13.89 -8.25
CA GLU A 79 3.88 -14.44 -8.58
C GLU A 79 4.44 -13.84 -9.87
N HIS A 80 3.60 -13.64 -10.88
CA HIS A 80 4.00 -12.97 -12.12
C HIS A 80 4.41 -11.52 -11.89
N LEU A 81 3.65 -10.75 -11.11
CA LEU A 81 3.95 -9.36 -10.78
C LEU A 81 5.24 -9.23 -9.96
N GLN A 82 5.45 -10.10 -8.96
CA GLN A 82 6.71 -10.17 -8.21
C GLN A 82 7.90 -10.42 -9.13
N ARG A 83 7.78 -11.38 -10.06
CA ARG A 83 8.86 -11.76 -10.96
C ARG A 83 9.18 -10.69 -12.01
N ILE A 84 8.16 -10.05 -12.59
CA ILE A 84 8.33 -9.11 -13.70
C ILE A 84 8.67 -7.70 -13.21
N LEU A 85 7.99 -7.27 -12.14
CA LEU A 85 8.05 -5.88 -11.65
C LEU A 85 8.79 -5.74 -10.32
N GLY A 86 9.17 -6.85 -9.66
CA GLY A 86 9.86 -6.79 -8.37
C GLY A 86 8.99 -6.27 -7.23
N ILE A 87 7.66 -6.31 -7.36
CA ILE A 87 6.74 -5.76 -6.37
C ILE A 87 6.78 -6.60 -5.08
N SER A 88 6.96 -5.95 -3.93
CA SER A 88 6.95 -6.61 -2.61
C SER A 88 5.53 -7.00 -2.17
N THR A 89 5.45 -8.07 -1.38
CA THR A 89 4.23 -8.45 -0.64
C THR A 89 4.45 -8.21 0.85
N TYR A 90 3.48 -7.55 1.47
CA TYR A 90 3.44 -7.21 2.89
C TYR A 90 2.38 -8.04 3.61
N GLU A 91 2.54 -8.20 4.93
CA GLU A 91 1.70 -9.02 5.83
C GLU A 91 0.90 -8.17 6.84
#